data_AF-A0A151MKM8-F1
#
_entry.id   AF-A0A151MKM8-F1
#
_cell.length_a   1.000
_cell.length_b   1.000
_cell.length_c   1.000
_cell.angle_alpha   90.00
_cell.angle_beta   90.00
_cell.angle_gamma   90.00
#
_symmetry.space_group_name_H-M   'P 1'
#
loop_
_entity.id
_entity.type
_entity.pdbx_description
1 polymer ?
#
loop_
_entity_poly.entity_id
_entity_poly.type
_entity_poly.pdbx_seq_one_letter_code
_entity_poly.pdbx_strand_id
1 'polypeptide(L)'
;MASRKVYDARYQAVLRAIQDSVAYSGEVAREAVASMETVCSFGTEEEEAQRYKAALAHTQRLKDRRDLERALYLLFQRLLQLAMQVLMLYCGHQQIQDGLMTKGGLVSFLLYQGEVGRYLQTLVYMYGDLLSNVGAAEKVFEYLDRVPAVSTDGTRAPAVLQGHVAFRDVSFTYPSRPDLLVLQRVSFELQPRAVTALVGLNGSGKSTCVALLERFFEPQAGEILLDGEPLHTYEHCYLHRQVALVGQEPMLFSGSVRDNITYGLEGCSKEQVMAAAQAAHAAEFIATLDQGLEMG
;
A
#
# COMPACT_ATOMS: atom_id res chain seq x y z
N MET A 1 -3.94 -38.38 -5.51
CA MET A 1 -4.07 -37.00 -6.04
C MET A 1 -5.12 -36.17 -5.29
N ALA A 2 -6.30 -36.71 -4.94
CA ALA A 2 -7.33 -35.97 -4.21
C ALA A 2 -6.93 -35.55 -2.77
N SER A 3 -6.25 -36.41 -2.02
CA SER A 3 -5.82 -36.10 -0.64
C SER A 3 -4.80 -34.97 -0.55
N ARG A 4 -3.90 -34.84 -1.54
CA ARG A 4 -2.88 -33.79 -1.60
C ARG A 4 -3.49 -32.42 -1.94
N LYS A 5 -4.47 -32.37 -2.86
CA LYS A 5 -5.24 -31.14 -3.15
C LYS A 5 -6.03 -30.64 -1.95
N VAL A 6 -6.63 -31.54 -1.16
CA VAL A 6 -7.37 -31.17 0.06
C VAL A 6 -6.42 -30.67 1.15
N TYR A 7 -5.25 -31.30 1.31
CA TYR A 7 -4.22 -30.82 2.23
C TYR A 7 -3.66 -29.45 1.82
N ASP A 8 -3.33 -29.26 0.55
CA ASP A 8 -2.78 -27.99 0.05
C ASP A 8 -3.82 -26.85 0.16
N ALA A 9 -5.10 -27.12 -0.14
CA ALA A 9 -6.17 -26.13 0.01
C ALA A 9 -6.42 -25.77 1.49
N ARG A 10 -6.41 -26.76 2.40
CA ARG A 10 -6.60 -26.53 3.83
C ARG A 10 -5.38 -25.83 4.44
N TYR A 11 -4.17 -26.19 4.02
CA TYR A 11 -2.93 -25.56 4.42
C TYR A 11 -2.87 -24.11 3.95
N GLN A 12 -3.24 -23.81 2.70
CA GLN A 12 -3.34 -22.45 2.19
C GLN A 12 -4.42 -21.64 2.92
N ALA A 13 -5.57 -22.24 3.25
CA ALA A 13 -6.61 -21.56 4.03
C ALA A 13 -6.13 -21.21 5.45
N VAL A 14 -5.41 -22.12 6.11
CA VAL A 14 -4.80 -21.86 7.44
C VAL A 14 -3.70 -20.81 7.35
N LEU A 15 -2.87 -20.83 6.30
CA LEU A 15 -1.85 -19.80 6.08
C LEU A 15 -2.46 -18.41 5.84
N ARG A 16 -3.52 -18.32 5.04
CA ARG A 16 -4.27 -17.06 4.86
C ARG A 16 -4.88 -16.58 6.17
N ALA A 17 -5.56 -17.46 6.92
CA ALA A 17 -6.10 -17.09 8.23
C ALA A 17 -5.03 -16.61 9.22
N ILE A 18 -3.82 -17.16 9.18
CA ILE A 18 -2.69 -16.67 9.98
C ILE A 18 -2.22 -15.30 9.48
N GLN A 19 -2.09 -15.11 8.16
CA GLN A 19 -1.71 -13.81 7.58
C GLN A 19 -2.73 -12.72 7.93
N ASP A 20 -4.02 -13.00 7.76
CA ASP A 20 -5.12 -12.09 8.10
C ASP A 20 -5.11 -11.76 9.61
N SER A 21 -4.90 -12.75 10.47
CA SER A 21 -4.81 -12.55 11.92
C SER A 21 -3.58 -11.74 12.34
N VAL A 22 -2.44 -11.91 11.65
CA VAL A 22 -1.24 -11.09 11.88
C VAL A 22 -1.48 -9.66 11.39
N ALA A 23 -2.08 -9.49 10.21
CA ALA A 23 -2.43 -8.17 9.68
C ALA A 23 -3.38 -7.43 10.63
N TYR A 24 -4.43 -8.10 11.11
CA TYR A 24 -5.35 -7.56 12.11
C TYR A 24 -4.64 -7.14 13.41
N SER A 25 -3.72 -7.97 13.94
CA SER A 25 -2.95 -7.60 15.13
C SER A 25 -2.05 -6.36 14.88
N GLY A 26 -1.49 -6.24 13.67
CA GLY A 26 -0.73 -5.07 13.26
C GLY A 26 -1.61 -3.83 13.09
N GLU A 27 -2.83 -3.96 12.58
CA GLU A 27 -3.80 -2.88 12.51
C GLU A 27 -4.20 -2.36 13.89
N VAL A 28 -4.52 -3.25 14.84
CA VAL A 28 -4.86 -2.86 16.23
C VAL A 28 -3.71 -2.08 16.86
N ALA A 29 -2.47 -2.56 16.71
CA ALA A 29 -1.30 -1.85 17.26
C ALA A 29 -1.07 -0.49 16.58
N ARG A 30 -1.20 -0.45 15.25
CA ARG A 30 -1.01 0.78 14.46
C ARG A 30 -2.09 1.82 14.78
N GLU A 31 -3.34 1.40 14.95
CA GLU A 31 -4.47 2.24 15.34
C GLU A 31 -4.23 2.85 16.74
N ALA A 32 -3.88 2.02 17.72
CA ALA A 32 -3.61 2.49 19.08
C ALA A 32 -2.44 3.50 19.13
N VAL A 33 -1.36 3.26 18.37
CA VAL A 33 -0.21 4.18 18.28
C VAL A 33 -0.56 5.46 17.51
N ALA A 34 -1.30 5.35 16.40
CA ALA A 34 -1.72 6.53 15.63
C ALA A 34 -2.69 7.43 16.43
N SER A 35 -3.47 6.83 17.33
CA SER A 35 -4.42 7.52 18.21
C SER A 35 -3.93 7.61 19.67
N MET A 36 -2.61 7.58 19.91
CA MET A 36 -2.03 7.54 21.26
C MET A 36 -2.50 8.68 22.15
N GLU A 37 -2.63 9.89 21.60
CA GLU A 37 -3.15 11.05 22.34
C GLU A 37 -4.59 10.81 22.80
N THR A 38 -5.43 10.21 21.95
CA THR A 38 -6.79 9.83 22.31
C THR A 38 -6.78 8.76 23.41
N VAL A 39 -6.00 7.69 23.25
CA VAL A 39 -5.90 6.61 24.24
C VAL A 39 -5.49 7.14 25.62
N CYS A 40 -4.47 8.01 25.68
CA CYS A 40 -4.04 8.64 26.93
C CYS A 40 -5.05 9.63 27.49
N SER A 41 -5.73 10.41 26.64
CA SER A 41 -6.74 11.37 27.10
C SER A 41 -7.96 10.69 27.74
N PHE A 42 -8.30 9.49 27.29
CA PHE A 42 -9.40 8.68 27.82
C PHE A 42 -8.95 7.65 28.86
N GLY A 43 -7.63 7.47 29.09
CA GLY A 43 -7.09 6.50 30.05
C GLY A 43 -7.38 5.04 29.70
N THR A 44 -7.45 4.71 28.41
CA THR A 44 -7.85 3.38 27.91
C THR A 44 -6.65 2.50 27.53
N GLU A 45 -5.45 2.77 28.05
CA GLU A 45 -4.24 2.03 27.69
C GLU A 45 -4.35 0.52 27.99
N GLU A 46 -4.94 0.18 29.13
CA GLU A 46 -5.12 -1.21 29.54
C GLU A 46 -6.15 -1.94 28.66
N GLU A 47 -7.20 -1.24 28.20
CA GLU A 47 -8.20 -1.80 27.29
C GLU A 47 -7.60 -2.10 25.92
N GLU A 48 -6.79 -1.18 25.37
CA GLU A 48 -6.10 -1.38 24.10
C GLU A 48 -5.01 -2.47 24.20
N ALA A 49 -4.29 -2.54 25.33
CA ALA A 49 -3.34 -3.62 25.59
C ALA A 49 -4.03 -4.99 25.64
N GLN A 50 -5.21 -5.08 26.26
CA GLN A 50 -6.01 -6.30 26.30
C GLN A 50 -6.55 -6.69 24.92
N ARG A 51 -7.01 -5.71 24.13
CA ARG A 51 -7.45 -5.91 22.74
C ARG A 51 -6.33 -6.48 21.87
N TYR A 52 -5.12 -5.93 21.97
CA TYR A 52 -3.95 -6.44 21.26
C TYR A 52 -3.57 -7.86 21.73
N LYS A 53 -3.59 -8.11 23.05
CA LYS A 53 -3.32 -9.44 23.62
C LYS A 53 -4.32 -10.49 23.14
N ALA A 54 -5.60 -10.14 23.02
CA ALA A 54 -6.63 -11.02 22.48
C ALA A 54 -6.37 -11.38 21.00
N ALA A 55 -5.98 -10.39 20.18
CA ALA A 55 -5.60 -10.61 18.78
C ALA A 55 -4.37 -11.53 18.64
N LEU A 56 -3.37 -11.37 19.52
CA LEU A 56 -2.21 -12.26 19.57
C LEU A 56 -2.57 -13.68 20.02
N ALA A 57 -3.44 -13.83 21.02
CA ALA A 57 -3.88 -15.14 21.49
C ALA A 57 -4.66 -15.90 20.39
N HIS A 58 -5.47 -15.21 19.60
CA HIS A 58 -6.11 -15.77 18.41
C HIS A 58 -5.09 -16.27 17.38
N THR A 59 -4.08 -15.44 17.08
CA THR A 59 -2.99 -15.78 16.17
C THR A 59 -2.19 -17.01 16.65
N GLN A 60 -1.90 -17.09 17.95
CA GLN A 60 -1.19 -18.23 18.56
C GLN A 60 -1.99 -19.52 18.41
N ARG A 61 -3.29 -19.52 18.73
CA ARG A 61 -4.15 -20.71 18.57
C ARG A 61 -4.19 -21.23 17.13
N LEU A 62 -4.19 -20.33 16.14
CA LEU A 62 -4.11 -20.71 14.73
C LEU A 62 -2.75 -21.33 14.38
N LYS A 63 -1.65 -20.75 14.88
CA LYS A 63 -0.30 -21.30 14.70
C LYS A 63 -0.15 -22.68 15.34
N ASP A 64 -0.65 -22.87 16.57
CA ASP A 64 -0.60 -24.15 17.28
C ASP A 64 -1.34 -25.25 16.51
N ARG A 65 -2.54 -24.94 15.98
CA ARG A 65 -3.29 -25.87 15.13
C ARG A 65 -2.51 -26.24 13.87
N ARG A 66 -1.93 -25.25 13.18
CA ARG A 66 -1.08 -25.49 12.01
C ARG A 66 0.12 -26.37 12.35
N ASP A 67 0.78 -26.11 13.47
CA ASP A 67 1.99 -26.82 13.88
C ASP A 67 1.69 -28.26 14.26
N LEU A 68 0.55 -28.51 14.92
CA LEU A 68 0.05 -29.86 15.17
C LEU A 68 -0.26 -30.60 13.86
N GLU A 69 -0.98 -29.98 12.94
CA GLU A 69 -1.31 -30.57 11.63
C GLU A 69 -0.05 -30.88 10.82
N ARG A 70 0.93 -29.96 10.83
CA ARG A 70 2.22 -30.15 10.18
C ARG A 70 3.03 -31.28 10.84
N ALA A 71 3.04 -31.36 12.17
CA ALA A 71 3.73 -32.42 12.89
C ALA A 71 3.14 -33.80 12.56
N LEU A 72 1.80 -33.93 12.58
CA LEU A 72 1.11 -35.16 12.18
C LEU A 72 1.39 -35.54 10.73
N TYR A 73 1.37 -34.56 9.81
CA TYR A 73 1.71 -34.79 8.40
C TYR A 73 3.16 -35.28 8.22
N LEU A 74 4.12 -34.65 8.90
CA LEU A 74 5.54 -35.05 8.86
C LEU A 74 5.75 -36.45 9.44
N LEU A 75 5.08 -36.79 10.56
CA LEU A 75 5.12 -38.13 11.14
C LEU A 75 4.56 -39.17 10.18
N PHE A 76 3.39 -38.91 9.58
CA PHE A 76 2.79 -39.80 8.60
C PHE A 76 3.70 -40.00 7.38
N GLN A 77 4.26 -38.92 6.84
CA GLN A 77 5.19 -38.98 5.71
C GLN A 77 6.45 -39.80 6.06
N ARG A 78 6.99 -39.64 7.29
CA ARG A 78 8.15 -40.39 7.75
C ARG A 78 7.86 -41.88 7.92
N LEU A 79 6.69 -42.22 8.48
CA LEU A 79 6.25 -43.62 8.61
C LEU A 79 6.05 -44.28 7.24
N LEU A 80 5.41 -43.57 6.30
CA LEU A 80 5.20 -44.07 4.95
C LEU A 80 6.52 -44.29 4.21
N GLN A 81 7.48 -43.36 4.36
CA GLN A 81 8.83 -43.49 3.80
C GLN A 81 9.54 -44.73 4.36
N LEU A 82 9.49 -44.95 5.67
CA LEU A 82 10.10 -46.12 6.31
C LEU A 82 9.44 -47.42 5.85
N ALA A 83 8.10 -47.45 5.78
CA ALA A 83 7.35 -48.61 5.29
C ALA A 83 7.72 -48.96 3.84
N MET A 84 7.84 -47.96 2.97
CA MET A 84 8.31 -48.14 1.59
C MET A 84 9.75 -48.68 1.53
N GLN A 85 10.66 -48.16 2.37
CA GLN A 85 12.04 -48.67 2.46
C GLN A 85 12.08 -50.15 2.88
N VAL A 86 11.30 -50.53 3.89
CA VAL A 86 11.20 -51.92 4.35
C VAL A 86 10.62 -52.82 3.25
N LEU A 87 9.56 -52.37 2.57
CA LEU A 87 8.94 -53.10 1.46
C LEU A 87 9.92 -53.31 0.30
N MET A 88 10.69 -52.29 -0.06
CA MET A 88 11.70 -52.39 -1.12
C MET A 88 12.84 -53.32 -0.75
N LEU A 89 13.30 -53.28 0.50
CA LEU A 89 14.29 -54.23 1.02
C LEU A 89 13.76 -55.67 0.98
N TYR A 90 12.50 -55.89 1.37
CA TYR A 90 11.87 -57.20 1.32
C TYR A 90 11.76 -57.74 -0.12
N CYS A 91 11.21 -56.94 -1.04
CA CYS A 91 11.09 -57.33 -2.45
C CYS A 91 12.45 -57.53 -3.10
N GLY A 92 13.42 -56.65 -2.81
CA GLY A 92 14.79 -56.76 -3.29
C GLY A 92 15.49 -58.02 -2.76
N HIS A 93 15.25 -58.40 -1.51
CA HIS A 93 15.77 -59.64 -0.94
C HIS A 93 15.22 -60.87 -1.68
N GLN A 94 13.91 -60.90 -1.95
CA GLN A 94 13.27 -61.99 -2.70
C GLN A 94 13.84 -62.09 -4.13
N GLN A 95 14.00 -60.97 -4.83
CA GLN A 95 14.58 -60.97 -6.19
C GLN A 95 16.05 -61.40 -6.23
N ILE A 96 16.82 -61.18 -5.16
CA ILE A 96 18.19 -61.70 -5.03
C ILE A 96 18.17 -63.21 -4.83
N GLN A 97 17.21 -63.75 -4.06
CA GLN A 97 17.05 -65.21 -3.90
C GLN A 97 16.65 -65.90 -5.20
N ASP A 98 15.80 -65.25 -6.00
CA ASP A 98 15.35 -65.74 -7.32
C ASP A 98 16.41 -65.54 -8.43
N GLY A 99 17.57 -64.96 -8.11
CA GLY A 99 18.68 -64.73 -9.06
C GLY A 99 18.46 -63.61 -10.08
N LEU A 100 17.39 -62.83 -9.93
CA LEU A 100 17.00 -61.75 -10.86
C LEU A 100 17.78 -60.44 -10.64
N MET A 101 18.34 -60.23 -9.45
CA MET A 101 19.11 -59.04 -9.09
C MET A 101 20.37 -59.35 -8.30
N THR A 102 21.41 -58.51 -8.46
CA THR A 102 22.61 -58.55 -7.63
C THR A 102 22.47 -57.64 -6.41
N LYS A 103 23.19 -57.96 -5.33
CA LYS A 103 23.24 -57.13 -4.11
C LYS A 103 23.68 -55.68 -4.39
N GLY A 104 24.63 -55.50 -5.32
CA GLY A 104 25.08 -54.18 -5.77
C GLY A 104 23.99 -53.38 -6.48
N GLY A 105 23.19 -54.04 -7.34
CA GLY A 105 22.06 -53.41 -8.03
C GLY A 105 21.00 -52.86 -7.07
N LEU A 106 20.73 -53.57 -5.96
CA LEU A 106 19.77 -53.11 -4.94
C LEU A 106 20.28 -51.85 -4.22
N VAL A 107 21.56 -51.81 -3.86
CA VAL A 107 22.17 -50.64 -3.21
C VAL A 107 22.16 -49.43 -4.16
N SER A 108 22.54 -49.64 -5.42
CA SER A 108 22.48 -48.57 -6.43
C SER A 108 21.06 -48.04 -6.63
N PHE A 109 20.05 -48.91 -6.68
CA PHE A 109 18.66 -48.49 -6.80
C PHE A 109 18.18 -47.64 -5.61
N LEU A 110 18.50 -48.07 -4.37
CA LEU A 110 18.15 -47.32 -3.16
C LEU A 110 18.79 -45.93 -3.12
N LEU A 111 20.03 -45.80 -3.60
CA LEU A 111 20.71 -44.51 -3.70
C LEU A 111 20.06 -43.60 -4.76
N TYR A 112 19.81 -44.12 -5.97
CA TYR A 112 19.23 -43.32 -7.05
C TYR A 112 17.78 -42.90 -6.80
N GLN A 113 16.97 -43.75 -6.17
CA GLN A 113 15.59 -43.41 -5.84
C GLN A 113 15.50 -42.17 -4.92
N GLY A 114 16.40 -42.06 -3.93
CA GLY A 114 16.46 -40.92 -3.03
C GLY A 114 16.74 -39.61 -3.77
N GLU A 115 17.67 -39.65 -4.73
CA GLU A 115 18.02 -38.49 -5.56
C GLU A 115 16.88 -38.08 -6.50
N VAL A 116 16.29 -39.04 -7.22
CA VAL A 116 15.17 -38.80 -8.15
C VAL A 116 13.97 -38.21 -7.41
N GLY A 117 13.66 -38.71 -6.21
CA GLY A 117 12.58 -38.18 -5.37
C GLY A 117 12.81 -36.71 -5.00
N ARG A 118 14.05 -36.34 -4.65
CA ARG A 118 14.42 -34.94 -4.34
C ARG A 118 14.27 -34.04 -5.56
N TYR A 119 14.76 -34.45 -6.73
CA TYR A 119 14.64 -33.67 -7.96
C TYR A 119 13.17 -33.45 -8.38
N LEU A 120 12.33 -34.48 -8.29
CA LEU A 120 10.89 -34.35 -8.55
C LEU A 120 10.22 -33.37 -7.58
N GLN A 121 10.59 -33.43 -6.29
CA GLN A 121 10.06 -32.48 -5.30
C GLN A 121 10.49 -31.05 -5.61
N THR A 122 11.77 -30.82 -5.98
CA THR A 122 12.26 -29.51 -6.41
C THR A 122 11.52 -28.98 -7.64
N LEU A 123 11.29 -29.83 -8.66
CA LEU A 123 10.53 -29.43 -9.85
C LEU A 123 9.10 -29.01 -9.53
N VAL A 124 8.42 -29.75 -8.64
CA VAL A 124 7.06 -29.41 -8.21
C VAL A 124 7.02 -28.09 -7.45
N TYR A 125 7.97 -27.84 -6.54
CA TYR A 125 8.05 -26.55 -5.84
C TYR A 125 8.35 -25.40 -6.80
N MET A 126 9.33 -25.57 -7.69
CA MET A 126 9.70 -24.55 -8.67
C MET A 126 8.52 -24.18 -9.56
N TYR A 127 7.69 -25.14 -9.97
CA TYR A 127 6.48 -24.85 -10.74
C TYR A 127 5.47 -24.01 -9.96
N GLY A 128 5.29 -24.30 -8.66
CA GLY A 128 4.44 -23.51 -7.77
C GLY A 128 4.95 -22.08 -7.60
N ASP A 129 6.24 -21.91 -7.32
CA ASP A 129 6.88 -20.61 -7.13
C ASP A 129 6.83 -19.77 -8.41
N LEU A 130 7.07 -20.40 -9.58
CA LEU A 130 6.95 -19.72 -10.87
C LEU A 130 5.53 -19.18 -11.07
N LEU A 131 4.49 -19.95 -10.76
CA LEU A 131 3.11 -19.49 -10.92
C LEU A 131 2.77 -18.32 -9.99
N SER A 132 3.25 -18.35 -8.73
CA SER A 132 3.07 -17.20 -7.82
C SER A 132 3.85 -15.97 -8.26
N ASN A 133 5.06 -16.15 -8.78
CA ASN A 133 5.88 -15.04 -9.27
C ASN A 133 5.26 -14.39 -10.50
N VAL A 134 4.64 -15.17 -11.39
CA VAL A 134 3.89 -14.65 -12.54
C VAL A 134 2.71 -13.79 -12.06
N GLY A 135 1.92 -14.25 -11.09
CA GLY A 135 0.81 -13.45 -10.55
C GLY A 135 1.24 -12.18 -9.80
N ALA A 136 2.40 -12.22 -9.13
CA ALA A 136 2.98 -11.02 -8.53
C ALA A 136 3.46 -10.03 -9.61
N ALA A 137 4.13 -10.53 -10.65
CA ALA A 137 4.56 -9.71 -11.78
C ALA A 137 3.38 -9.08 -12.53
N GLU A 138 2.28 -9.82 -12.74
CA GLU A 138 1.05 -9.32 -13.37
C GLU A 138 0.53 -8.06 -12.65
N LYS A 139 0.49 -8.06 -11.32
CA LYS A 139 0.10 -6.86 -10.54
C LYS A 139 1.07 -5.70 -10.73
N VAL A 140 2.37 -5.97 -10.81
CA VAL A 140 3.35 -4.90 -11.06
C VAL A 140 3.12 -4.29 -12.45
N PHE A 141 2.89 -5.11 -13.47
CA PHE A 141 2.56 -4.64 -14.81
C PHE A 141 1.22 -3.90 -14.83
N GLU A 142 0.20 -4.35 -14.10
CA GLU A 142 -1.06 -3.63 -13.94
C GLU A 142 -0.85 -2.20 -13.39
N TYR A 143 0.06 -2.01 -12.44
CA TYR A 143 0.39 -0.67 -11.93
C TYR A 143 1.22 0.17 -12.93
N LEU A 144 2.17 -0.45 -13.64
CA LEU A 144 3.02 0.23 -14.61
C LEU A 144 2.24 0.68 -15.85
N ASP A 145 1.30 -0.14 -16.31
CA ASP A 145 0.48 0.11 -17.50
C ASP A 145 -0.79 0.92 -17.18
N ARG A 146 -1.02 1.26 -15.90
CA ARG A 146 -2.20 2.03 -15.47
C ARG A 146 -2.15 3.44 -16.05
N VAL A 147 -3.18 3.80 -16.80
CA VAL A 147 -3.41 5.18 -17.24
C VAL A 147 -4.09 5.97 -16.11
N PRO A 148 -3.55 7.15 -15.71
CA PRO A 148 -4.20 8.03 -14.74
C PRO A 148 -5.58 8.49 -15.22
N ALA A 149 -6.55 8.59 -14.30
CA ALA A 149 -7.90 9.06 -14.64
C ALA A 149 -7.95 10.55 -14.98
N VAL A 150 -7.04 11.34 -14.40
CA VAL A 150 -6.84 12.75 -14.73
C VAL A 150 -5.62 12.83 -15.66
N SER A 151 -5.82 13.27 -16.89
CA SER A 151 -4.73 13.40 -17.87
C SER A 151 -3.82 14.57 -17.52
N THR A 152 -2.51 14.39 -17.69
CA THR A 152 -1.49 15.44 -17.53
C THR A 152 -0.95 15.95 -18.87
N ASP A 153 -1.67 15.73 -19.98
CA ASP A 153 -1.20 16.00 -21.35
C ASP A 153 -1.30 17.49 -21.78
N GLY A 154 -1.77 18.37 -20.90
CA GLY A 154 -1.82 19.81 -21.16
C GLY A 154 -0.42 20.38 -21.44
N THR A 155 -0.33 21.35 -22.34
CA THR A 155 0.95 21.94 -22.78
C THR A 155 1.02 23.44 -22.58
N ARG A 156 -0.04 24.07 -22.07
CA ARG A 156 -0.11 25.53 -21.94
C ARG A 156 0.67 25.98 -20.71
N ALA A 157 1.68 26.84 -20.93
CA ALA A 157 2.49 27.45 -19.88
C ALA A 157 2.78 28.93 -20.24
N PRO A 158 1.79 29.84 -20.14
CA PRO A 158 1.97 31.22 -20.53
C PRO A 158 2.95 31.93 -19.59
N ALA A 159 3.77 32.84 -20.14
CA ALA A 159 4.74 33.60 -19.36
C ALA A 159 4.09 34.54 -18.33
N VAL A 160 2.84 34.95 -18.60
CA VAL A 160 2.06 35.83 -17.73
C VAL A 160 0.71 35.19 -17.47
N LEU A 161 0.34 35.10 -16.19
CA LEU A 161 -0.95 34.64 -15.71
C LEU A 161 -1.63 35.80 -14.97
N GLN A 162 -2.87 36.12 -15.35
CA GLN A 162 -3.66 37.16 -14.67
C GLN A 162 -4.32 36.61 -13.40
N GLY A 163 -4.73 35.34 -13.42
CA GLY A 163 -5.33 34.66 -12.26
C GLY A 163 -6.84 34.86 -12.17
N HIS A 164 -7.54 35.07 -13.29
CA HIS A 164 -9.00 35.03 -13.34
C HIS A 164 -9.44 33.58 -13.38
N VAL A 165 -10.29 33.16 -12.45
CA VAL A 165 -10.81 31.79 -12.41
C VAL A 165 -12.32 31.82 -12.57
N ALA A 166 -12.87 30.96 -13.43
CA ALA A 166 -14.31 30.85 -13.63
C ALA A 166 -14.78 29.40 -13.56
N PHE A 167 -15.71 29.14 -12.65
CA PHE A 167 -16.49 27.89 -12.61
C PHE A 167 -17.75 28.10 -13.43
N ARG A 168 -18.03 27.19 -14.37
CA ARG A 168 -19.21 27.25 -15.25
C ARG A 168 -20.00 25.96 -15.20
N ASP A 169 -21.18 26.00 -14.57
CA ASP A 169 -22.13 24.89 -14.43
C ASP A 169 -21.46 23.60 -13.89
N VAL A 170 -20.48 23.75 -13.00
CA VAL A 170 -19.66 22.64 -12.52
C VAL A 170 -20.48 21.69 -11.67
N SER A 171 -20.50 20.42 -12.06
CA SER A 171 -21.15 19.34 -11.32
C SER A 171 -20.13 18.26 -10.99
N PHE A 172 -20.09 17.84 -9.72
CA PHE A 172 -19.05 16.94 -9.24
C PHE A 172 -19.50 15.91 -8.20
N THR A 173 -19.00 14.69 -8.35
CA THR A 173 -19.12 13.58 -7.40
C THR A 173 -17.77 12.91 -7.16
N TYR A 174 -17.46 12.54 -5.91
CA TYR A 174 -16.24 11.79 -5.62
C TYR A 174 -16.34 10.32 -6.09
N PRO A 175 -15.29 9.74 -6.69
CA PRO A 175 -15.28 8.33 -7.10
C PRO A 175 -15.55 7.34 -5.96
N SER A 176 -15.18 7.69 -4.73
CA SER A 176 -15.43 6.87 -3.53
C SER A 176 -16.89 6.87 -3.08
N ARG A 177 -17.72 7.82 -3.56
CA ARG A 177 -19.13 7.96 -3.21
C ARG A 177 -19.94 8.41 -4.44
N PRO A 178 -20.09 7.53 -5.46
CA PRO A 178 -20.72 7.86 -6.74
C PRO A 178 -22.18 8.30 -6.63
N ASP A 179 -22.87 7.91 -5.55
CA ASP A 179 -24.30 8.21 -5.33
C ASP A 179 -24.54 9.61 -4.75
N LEU A 180 -23.49 10.33 -4.32
CA LEU A 180 -23.61 11.62 -3.66
C LEU A 180 -23.06 12.75 -4.52
N LEU A 181 -23.95 13.45 -5.22
CA LEU A 181 -23.61 14.65 -5.99
C LEU A 181 -23.26 15.82 -5.05
N VAL A 182 -21.97 16.18 -5.00
CA VAL A 182 -21.43 17.19 -4.08
C VAL A 182 -21.59 18.60 -4.62
N LEU A 183 -21.28 18.82 -5.90
CA LEU A 183 -21.52 20.09 -6.59
C LEU A 183 -22.59 19.91 -7.65
N GLN A 184 -23.55 20.83 -7.70
CA GLN A 184 -24.70 20.79 -8.61
C GLN A 184 -24.73 22.08 -9.43
N ARG A 185 -24.19 22.04 -10.65
CA ARG A 185 -24.19 23.16 -11.60
C ARG A 185 -23.71 24.50 -10.99
N VAL A 186 -22.60 24.44 -10.27
CA VAL A 186 -22.05 25.59 -9.55
C VAL A 186 -21.32 26.51 -10.52
N SER A 187 -21.67 27.81 -10.50
CA SER A 187 -21.04 28.86 -11.31
C SER A 187 -20.65 30.06 -10.46
N PHE A 188 -19.38 30.46 -10.52
CA PHE A 188 -18.85 31.66 -9.86
C PHE A 188 -17.48 32.02 -10.44
N GLU A 189 -17.02 33.24 -10.18
CA GLU A 189 -15.73 33.73 -10.66
C GLU A 189 -14.89 34.29 -9.52
N LEU A 190 -13.57 34.13 -9.63
CA LEU A 190 -12.57 34.76 -8.79
C LEU A 190 -11.84 35.81 -9.63
N GLN A 191 -11.87 37.05 -9.16
CA GLN A 191 -11.24 38.16 -9.86
C GLN A 191 -9.74 38.23 -9.54
N PRO A 192 -8.89 38.54 -10.54
CA PRO A 192 -7.47 38.81 -10.33
C PRO A 192 -7.23 39.80 -9.20
N ARG A 193 -6.23 39.53 -8.36
CA ARG A 193 -5.79 40.43 -7.28
C ARG A 193 -6.87 40.75 -6.23
N ALA A 194 -7.94 39.95 -6.17
CA ALA A 194 -8.98 40.07 -5.18
C ALA A 194 -8.97 38.86 -4.24
N VAL A 195 -9.29 39.08 -2.97
CA VAL A 195 -9.50 38.00 -2.01
C VAL A 195 -10.96 37.56 -2.11
N THR A 196 -11.19 36.31 -2.49
CA THR A 196 -12.52 35.72 -2.57
C THR A 196 -12.71 34.74 -1.41
N ALA A 197 -13.76 34.94 -0.61
CA ALA A 197 -14.10 34.05 0.49
C ALA A 197 -15.31 33.18 0.12
N LEU A 198 -15.12 31.86 0.09
CA LEU A 198 -16.20 30.91 -0.11
C LEU A 198 -16.75 30.44 1.25
N VAL A 199 -17.97 30.87 1.58
CA VAL A 199 -18.62 30.56 2.86
C VAL A 199 -19.81 29.62 2.67
N GLY A 200 -20.07 28.77 3.67
CA GLY A 200 -21.16 27.80 3.63
C GLY A 200 -21.08 26.78 4.74
N LEU A 201 -22.13 25.98 4.91
CA LEU A 201 -22.22 24.92 5.92
C LEU A 201 -21.16 23.82 5.71
N ASN A 202 -20.86 23.05 6.76
CA ASN A 202 -20.01 21.87 6.62
C ASN A 202 -20.64 20.89 5.61
N GLY A 203 -19.82 20.35 4.71
CA GLY A 203 -20.29 19.48 3.62
C GLY A 203 -20.85 20.21 2.39
N SER A 204 -20.87 21.55 2.34
CA SER A 204 -21.37 22.30 1.18
C SER A 204 -20.45 22.29 -0.06
N GLY A 205 -19.40 21.46 -0.09
CA GLY A 205 -18.49 21.34 -1.24
C GLY A 205 -17.38 22.40 -1.36
N LYS A 206 -17.12 23.22 -0.32
CA LYS A 206 -16.06 24.26 -0.37
C LYS A 206 -14.68 23.70 -0.68
N SER A 207 -14.25 22.70 0.08
CA SER A 207 -12.97 22.01 -0.14
C SER A 207 -12.95 21.26 -1.47
N THR A 208 -14.12 20.87 -1.99
CA THR A 208 -14.26 20.26 -3.31
C THR A 208 -13.97 21.27 -4.42
N CYS A 209 -14.43 22.52 -4.31
CA CYS A 209 -14.06 23.58 -5.26
C CYS A 209 -12.54 23.78 -5.30
N VAL A 210 -11.86 23.76 -4.15
CA VAL A 210 -10.40 23.87 -4.06
C VAL A 210 -9.74 22.64 -4.71
N ALA A 211 -10.19 21.43 -4.42
CA ALA A 211 -9.64 20.21 -5.00
C ALA A 211 -9.79 20.13 -6.54
N LEU A 212 -10.86 20.72 -7.09
CA LEU A 212 -11.08 20.82 -8.53
C LEU A 212 -10.21 21.92 -9.17
N LEU A 213 -9.97 23.03 -8.47
CA LEU A 213 -9.06 24.09 -8.92
C LEU A 213 -7.61 23.60 -8.97
N GLU A 214 -7.19 22.83 -7.96
CA GLU A 214 -5.91 22.10 -7.91
C GLU A 214 -5.86 20.90 -8.85
N ARG A 215 -6.95 20.65 -9.61
CA ARG A 215 -7.07 19.57 -10.58
C ARG A 215 -6.71 18.19 -10.03
N PHE A 216 -6.96 17.95 -8.74
CA PHE A 216 -6.89 16.60 -8.15
C PHE A 216 -8.00 15.69 -8.67
N PHE A 217 -9.10 16.30 -9.13
CA PHE A 217 -10.21 15.64 -9.80
C PHE A 217 -10.65 16.47 -11.00
N GLU A 218 -11.34 15.84 -11.95
CA GLU A 218 -12.02 16.53 -13.04
C GLU A 218 -13.54 16.57 -12.79
N PRO A 219 -14.21 17.67 -13.16
CA PRO A 219 -15.66 17.76 -13.07
C PRO A 219 -16.34 16.80 -14.05
N GLN A 220 -17.46 16.19 -13.65
CA GLN A 220 -18.26 15.33 -14.54
C GLN A 220 -19.04 16.13 -15.59
N ALA A 221 -19.40 17.39 -15.26
CA ALA A 221 -20.05 18.32 -16.17
C ALA A 221 -19.66 19.76 -15.84
N GLY A 222 -19.75 20.63 -16.83
CA GLY A 222 -19.27 22.01 -16.73
C GLY A 222 -17.76 22.11 -16.95
N GLU A 223 -17.21 23.31 -16.76
CA GLU A 223 -15.79 23.57 -16.95
C GLU A 223 -15.26 24.56 -15.89
N ILE A 224 -13.97 24.44 -15.59
CA ILE A 224 -13.24 25.40 -14.78
C ILE A 224 -12.18 26.02 -15.67
N LEU A 225 -12.20 27.34 -15.74
CA LEU A 225 -11.33 28.13 -16.59
C LEU A 225 -10.35 28.91 -15.73
N LEU A 226 -9.12 29.03 -16.22
CA LEU A 226 -8.10 29.94 -15.73
C LEU A 226 -7.75 30.88 -16.89
N ASP A 227 -7.88 32.19 -16.69
CA ASP A 227 -7.73 33.23 -17.71
C ASP A 227 -8.51 32.96 -19.02
N GLY A 228 -9.71 32.38 -18.88
CA GLY A 228 -10.61 32.03 -19.99
C GLY A 228 -10.35 30.67 -20.65
N GLU A 229 -9.38 29.91 -20.17
CA GLU A 229 -8.93 28.67 -20.80
C GLU A 229 -9.15 27.47 -19.87
N PRO A 230 -9.62 26.32 -20.37
CA PRO A 230 -9.90 25.18 -19.50
C PRO A 230 -8.65 24.70 -18.76
N LEU A 231 -8.80 24.40 -17.46
CA LEU A 231 -7.68 23.94 -16.62
C LEU A 231 -6.93 22.74 -17.21
N HIS A 232 -7.62 21.85 -17.94
CA HIS A 232 -6.98 20.68 -18.53
C HIS A 232 -6.02 20.97 -19.67
N THR A 233 -6.05 22.18 -20.24
CA THR A 233 -5.13 22.60 -21.30
C THR A 233 -3.76 23.02 -20.75
N TYR A 234 -3.68 23.36 -19.46
CA TYR A 234 -2.45 23.78 -18.81
C TYR A 234 -1.52 22.60 -18.53
N GLU A 235 -0.23 22.85 -18.70
CA GLU A 235 0.80 21.91 -18.25
C GLU A 235 0.68 21.71 -16.74
N HIS A 236 0.65 20.46 -16.29
CA HIS A 236 0.41 20.11 -14.89
C HIS A 236 1.43 20.75 -13.95
N CYS A 237 2.73 20.65 -14.27
CA CYS A 237 3.78 21.27 -13.47
C CYS A 237 3.71 22.81 -13.47
N TYR A 238 3.29 23.41 -14.58
CA TYR A 238 3.08 24.86 -14.65
C TYR A 238 1.94 25.30 -13.73
N LEU A 239 0.77 24.65 -13.82
CA LEU A 239 -0.40 25.00 -13.00
C LEU A 239 -0.07 24.95 -11.50
N HIS A 240 0.56 23.86 -11.05
CA HIS A 240 0.91 23.66 -9.64
C HIS A 240 2.08 24.54 -9.15
N ARG A 241 2.79 25.24 -10.04
CA ARG A 241 3.74 26.31 -9.67
C ARG A 241 3.07 27.67 -9.50
N GLN A 242 1.91 27.88 -10.12
CA GLN A 242 1.17 29.14 -10.05
C GLN A 242 0.13 29.16 -8.93
N VAL A 243 -0.35 27.98 -8.51
CA VAL A 243 -1.33 27.83 -7.43
C VAL A 243 -0.64 27.30 -6.17
N ALA A 244 -0.93 27.90 -5.03
CA ALA A 244 -0.42 27.48 -3.73
C ALA A 244 -1.58 27.12 -2.81
N LEU A 245 -1.52 25.93 -2.22
CA LEU A 245 -2.52 25.39 -1.30
C LEU A 245 -1.98 25.38 0.14
N VAL A 246 -2.74 25.96 1.07
CA VAL A 246 -2.53 25.77 2.51
C VAL A 246 -3.67 24.92 3.05
N GLY A 247 -3.37 23.67 3.40
CA GLY A 247 -4.34 22.73 3.95
C GLY A 247 -4.79 23.11 5.37
N GLN A 248 -5.98 22.66 5.75
CA GLN A 248 -6.50 22.84 7.11
C GLN A 248 -5.63 22.13 8.16
N GLU A 249 -5.11 20.95 7.83
CA GLU A 249 -4.14 20.19 8.61
C GLU A 249 -2.85 20.11 7.78
N PRO A 250 -1.85 20.98 8.05
CA PRO A 250 -0.61 20.96 7.29
C PRO A 250 0.17 19.67 7.57
N MET A 251 0.56 18.97 6.52
CA MET A 251 1.43 17.80 6.60
C MET A 251 2.88 18.20 6.35
N LEU A 252 3.77 17.78 7.24
CA LEU A 252 5.22 17.93 7.08
C LEU A 252 5.83 16.56 6.79
N PHE A 253 6.84 16.53 5.92
CA PHE A 253 7.63 15.34 5.66
C PHE A 253 8.72 15.19 6.71
N SER A 254 9.13 13.95 6.96
CA SER A 254 10.30 13.66 7.79
C SER A 254 11.55 14.30 7.17
N GLY A 255 12.26 15.10 7.94
CA GLY A 255 13.36 15.93 7.47
C GLY A 255 13.38 17.24 8.22
N SER A 256 14.34 18.11 7.89
CA SER A 256 14.49 19.37 8.61
C SER A 256 13.38 20.38 8.30
N VAL A 257 13.24 21.41 9.13
CA VAL A 257 12.40 22.58 8.85
C VAL A 257 12.76 23.19 7.49
N ARG A 258 14.06 23.27 7.18
CA ARG A 258 14.55 23.72 5.88
C ARG A 258 14.05 22.83 4.75
N ASP A 259 14.17 21.51 4.87
CA ASP A 259 13.76 20.57 3.84
C ASP A 259 12.27 20.71 3.51
N ASN A 260 11.44 20.94 4.54
CA ASN A 260 10.02 21.18 4.37
C ASN A 260 9.72 22.54 3.71
N ILE A 261 10.42 23.62 4.07
CA ILE A 261 10.25 24.94 3.42
C ILE A 261 10.68 24.90 1.96
N THR A 262 11.76 24.18 1.64
CA THR A 262 12.31 24.07 0.28
C THR A 262 11.74 22.89 -0.51
N TYR A 263 10.72 22.22 0.00
CA TYR A 263 10.19 21.02 -0.62
C TYR A 263 9.68 21.30 -2.04
N GLY A 264 10.25 20.61 -3.05
CA GLY A 264 9.93 20.83 -4.46
C GLY A 264 10.57 22.06 -5.11
N LEU A 265 11.43 22.79 -4.40
CA LEU A 265 12.20 23.94 -4.91
C LEU A 265 13.69 23.59 -5.02
N GLU A 266 14.34 24.07 -6.09
CA GLU A 266 15.78 23.88 -6.30
C GLU A 266 16.56 25.17 -6.05
N GLY A 267 17.75 25.05 -5.44
CA GLY A 267 18.71 26.15 -5.34
C GLY A 267 18.34 27.27 -4.35
N CYS A 268 17.45 27.03 -3.39
CA CYS A 268 17.06 28.04 -2.41
C CYS A 268 18.22 28.39 -1.47
N SER A 269 18.54 29.69 -1.39
CA SER A 269 19.53 30.21 -0.44
C SER A 269 18.96 30.27 0.98
N LYS A 270 19.83 30.27 2.00
CA LYS A 270 19.40 30.35 3.40
C LYS A 270 18.63 31.65 3.68
N GLU A 271 19.00 32.73 3.01
CA GLU A 271 18.34 34.04 3.11
C GLU A 271 16.91 33.98 2.57
N GLN A 272 16.69 33.28 1.45
CA GLN A 272 15.35 33.09 0.88
C GLN A 272 14.45 32.26 1.82
N VAL A 273 15.01 31.19 2.38
CA VAL A 273 14.30 30.35 3.37
C VAL A 273 13.92 31.17 4.60
N MET A 274 14.83 31.99 5.13
CA MET A 274 14.51 32.86 6.26
C MET A 274 13.52 33.98 5.91
N ALA A 275 13.59 34.55 4.71
CA ALA A 275 12.62 35.54 4.26
C ALA A 275 11.21 34.94 4.18
N ALA A 276 11.07 33.71 3.68
CA ALA A 276 9.80 32.99 3.67
C ALA A 276 9.30 32.71 5.10
N ALA A 277 10.18 32.24 5.99
CA ALA A 277 9.84 32.02 7.39
C ALA A 277 9.43 33.31 8.12
N GLN A 278 10.05 34.45 7.80
CA GLN A 278 9.66 35.77 8.32
C GLN A 278 8.29 36.20 7.80
N ALA A 279 8.03 36.02 6.50
CA ALA A 279 6.73 36.34 5.89
C ALA A 279 5.59 35.48 6.47
N ALA A 280 5.88 34.24 6.86
CA ALA A 280 4.96 33.34 7.54
C ALA A 280 4.89 33.56 9.07
N HIS A 281 5.59 34.55 9.63
CA HIS A 281 5.73 34.77 11.08
C HIS A 281 6.26 33.56 11.87
N ALA A 282 6.99 32.66 11.21
CA ALA A 282 7.57 31.45 11.81
C ALA A 282 9.03 31.64 12.29
N ALA A 283 9.69 32.73 11.89
CA ALA A 283 11.12 32.95 12.17
C ALA A 283 11.47 32.94 13.66
N GLU A 284 10.63 33.53 14.51
CA GLU A 284 10.84 33.56 15.96
C GLU A 284 10.72 32.16 16.56
N PHE A 285 9.70 31.40 16.16
CA PHE A 285 9.52 30.02 16.59
C PHE A 285 10.71 29.14 16.19
N ILE A 286 11.15 29.24 14.93
CA ILE A 286 12.31 28.48 14.43
C ILE A 286 13.56 28.82 15.24
N ALA A 287 13.76 30.08 15.62
CA ALA A 287 14.91 30.49 16.44
C ALA A 287 14.90 29.90 17.86
N THR A 288 13.75 29.47 18.38
CA THR A 288 13.64 28.79 19.69
C THR A 288 13.99 27.30 19.64
N LEU A 289 14.09 26.71 18.44
CA LEU A 289 14.46 25.31 18.27
C LEU A 289 15.98 25.13 18.41
N ASP A 290 16.42 24.07 19.10
CA ASP A 290 17.84 23.80 19.38
C ASP A 290 18.74 23.79 18.13
N GLN A 291 18.20 23.35 16.99
CA GLN A 291 18.91 23.27 15.70
C GLN A 291 18.34 24.23 14.63
N GLY A 292 17.38 25.09 15.01
CA GLY A 292 16.76 26.05 14.12
C GLY A 292 16.19 25.41 12.84
N LEU A 293 16.66 25.90 11.68
CA LEU A 293 16.27 25.40 10.36
C LEU A 293 16.65 23.94 10.10
N GLU A 294 17.66 23.41 10.81
CA GLU A 294 18.17 22.05 10.60
C GLU A 294 17.51 21.04 11.57
N MET A 295 16.56 21.49 12.41
CA MET A 295 15.76 20.62 13.28
C MET A 295 14.82 19.75 12.44
N GLY A 296 14.83 18.44 12.66
CA GLY A 296 13.96 17.47 11.97
C GLY A 296 13.29 16.47 12.89
#